data_AF-A0A0D0T2E3-F1
#
_entry.id   AF-A0A0D0T2E3-F1
#
_cell.length_a   1.000
_cell.length_b   1.000
_cell.length_c   1.000
_cell.angle_alpha   90.00
_cell.angle_beta   90.00
_cell.angle_gamma   90.00
#
_symmetry.space_group_name_H-M   'P 1'
#
loop_
_entity.id
_entity.type
_entity.pdbx_description
1 polymer ?
#
loop_
_entity_poly.entity_id
_entity_poly.type
_entity_poly.pdbx_seq_one_letter_code
_entity_poly.pdbx_strand_id
1 'polypeptide(L)'
;MSDNAAFKFGSFDYICQHAALVVCPMLGDQQGIAPTCYSRNVQLGSQIIFQPSTCILHIAALIMAAIMLLHVRSKYTAVGRKEIMLFFYMYMW
;
A
#
# COMPACT_ATOMS: atom_id res chain seq x y z
N MET A 1 25.67 7.63 -8.48
CA MET A 1 24.28 7.51 -8.96
C MET A 1 24.33 6.68 -10.25
N SER A 2 23.91 5.42 -10.19
CA SER A 2 24.05 4.43 -11.26
C SER A 2 22.65 4.11 -11.79
N ASP A 3 21.94 5.08 -12.39
CA ASP A 3 20.53 4.89 -12.78
C ASP A 3 20.31 3.91 -13.96
N ASN A 4 21.31 3.10 -14.34
CA ASN A 4 21.25 2.12 -15.43
C ASN A 4 22.13 0.89 -15.13
N ALA A 5 21.96 0.24 -13.98
CA ALA A 5 22.63 -1.04 -13.75
C ALA A 5 22.01 -2.11 -14.67
N ALA A 6 22.83 -2.76 -15.50
CA ALA A 6 22.39 -3.95 -16.24
C ALA A 6 22.41 -5.18 -15.32
N PHE A 7 21.47 -6.12 -15.51
CA PHE A 7 21.47 -7.37 -14.76
C PHE A 7 22.77 -8.14 -15.00
N LYS A 8 23.57 -8.30 -13.94
CA LYS A 8 24.79 -9.10 -13.94
C LYS A 8 24.77 -10.07 -12.77
N PHE A 9 24.93 -11.36 -13.07
CA PHE A 9 24.99 -12.41 -12.08
C PHE A 9 26.17 -12.16 -11.13
N GLY A 10 25.93 -12.20 -9.82
CA GLY A 10 26.93 -11.89 -8.79
C GLY A 10 27.03 -10.41 -8.40
N SER A 11 26.29 -9.50 -9.06
CA SER A 11 26.16 -8.11 -8.63
C SER A 11 24.74 -7.83 -8.13
N PHE A 12 24.63 -7.18 -6.98
CA PHE A 12 23.33 -6.87 -6.37
C PHE A 12 22.82 -5.46 -6.73
N ASP A 13 23.57 -4.69 -7.52
CA ASP A 13 23.24 -3.30 -7.88
C ASP A 13 21.86 -3.19 -8.56
N TYR A 14 21.59 -4.04 -9.55
CA TYR A 14 20.31 -4.08 -10.25
C TYR A 14 19.14 -4.42 -9.31
N ILE A 15 19.33 -5.41 -8.43
CA ILE A 15 18.28 -5.88 -7.52
C ILE A 15 18.02 -4.82 -6.43
N CYS A 16 19.07 -4.23 -5.88
CA CYS A 16 18.97 -3.22 -4.83
C CYS A 16 18.39 -1.88 -5.30
N GLN A 17 18.43 -1.60 -6.60
CA GLN A 17 17.73 -0.45 -7.19
C GLN A 17 16.22 -0.68 -7.32
N HIS A 18 15.77 -1.93 -7.45
CA HIS A 18 14.37 -2.25 -7.73
C HIS A 18 13.64 -2.92 -6.55
N ALA A 19 14.38 -3.42 -5.55
CA ALA A 19 13.82 -4.05 -4.37
C ALA A 19 14.56 -3.60 -3.10
N ALA A 20 13.81 -3.33 -2.03
CA ALA A 20 14.35 -2.99 -0.73
C ALA A 20 14.78 -4.26 0.03
N LEU A 21 15.93 -4.84 -0.31
CA LEU A 21 16.51 -5.96 0.45
C LEU A 21 17.31 -5.46 1.65
N VAL A 22 17.28 -6.21 2.77
CA VAL A 22 17.99 -5.85 4.02
C VAL A 22 19.51 -5.71 3.83
N VAL A 23 20.07 -6.39 2.83
CA VAL A 23 21.50 -6.35 2.48
C VAL A 23 21.91 -5.12 1.67
N CYS A 24 20.98 -4.46 0.98
CA CYS A 24 21.26 -3.33 0.09
C CYS A 24 21.88 -2.08 0.76
N PRO A 25 21.51 -1.68 2.00
CA PRO A 25 22.21 -0.60 2.69
C PRO A 25 23.65 -0.95 3.08
N MET A 26 24.04 -2.24 3.07
CA MET A 26 25.40 -2.71 3.35
C MET A 26 26.26 -2.82 2.06
N LEU A 27 25.65 -2.65 0.90
CA LEU A 27 26.30 -2.73 -0.41
C LEU A 27 26.50 -1.30 -0.93
N GLY A 28 27.75 -0.86 -1.10
CA GLY A 28 28.11 0.46 -1.65
C GLY A 28 28.94 1.33 -0.69
N ASP A 29 29.46 2.44 -1.20
CA ASP A 29 30.34 3.35 -0.46
C ASP A 29 29.50 4.42 0.25
N GLN A 30 29.54 4.44 1.59
CA GLN A 30 29.03 5.47 2.51
C GLN A 30 27.51 5.59 2.77
N GLN A 31 26.61 5.36 1.81
CA GLN A 31 25.14 5.44 2.03
C GLN A 31 24.35 4.18 1.63
N GLY A 32 25.02 3.15 1.13
CA GLY A 32 24.37 1.94 0.63
C GLY A 32 23.51 2.18 -0.61
N ILE A 33 23.02 1.12 -1.24
CA ILE A 33 22.14 1.23 -2.41
C ILE A 33 20.69 1.32 -1.92
N ALA A 34 20.04 2.46 -2.21
CA ALA A 34 18.62 2.66 -1.95
C ALA A 34 17.79 2.41 -3.23
N PRO A 35 16.63 1.73 -3.14
CA PRO A 35 15.74 1.54 -4.27
C PRO A 35 15.13 2.86 -4.73
N THR A 36 15.05 3.05 -6.05
CA THR A 36 14.57 4.29 -6.67
C THR A 36 13.05 4.40 -6.70
N CYS A 37 12.33 3.27 -6.75
CA CYS A 37 10.87 3.22 -6.82
C CYS A 37 10.31 2.16 -5.86
N TYR A 38 10.46 2.41 -4.54
CA TYR A 38 9.85 1.58 -3.51
C TYR A 38 8.88 2.40 -2.66
N SER A 39 7.81 1.78 -2.19
CA SER A 39 6.81 2.38 -1.32
C SER A 39 7.40 2.70 0.06
N ARG A 40 8.11 3.81 0.15
CA ARG A 40 8.58 4.39 1.42
C ARG A 40 7.55 5.34 1.99
N ASN A 41 7.69 5.64 3.28
CA ASN A 41 6.98 6.75 3.87
C ASN A 41 7.42 8.03 3.15
N VAL A 42 6.46 8.68 2.49
CA VAL A 42 6.73 9.94 1.81
C VAL A 42 6.57 11.06 2.84
N GLN A 43 7.64 11.81 3.08
CA GLN A 43 7.60 13.02 3.88
C GLN A 43 7.20 14.18 2.97
N LEU A 44 5.94 14.62 3.08
CA LEU A 44 5.49 15.87 2.47
C LEU A 44 5.51 16.94 3.57
N GLY A 45 6.55 17.77 3.58
CA GLY A 45 6.74 18.81 4.60
C GLY A 45 6.82 18.23 6.01
N SER A 46 5.92 18.63 6.91
CA SER A 46 5.88 18.18 8.31
C SER A 46 5.06 16.89 8.55
N GLN A 47 4.42 16.32 7.52
CA GLN A 47 3.57 15.14 7.68
C GLN A 47 4.23 13.91 7.03
N ILE A 48 4.44 12.88 7.85
CA ILE A 48 4.92 11.55 7.44
C ILE A 48 3.72 10.72 7.01
N ILE A 49 3.59 10.42 5.72
CA ILE A 49 2.53 9.55 5.20
C ILE A 49 3.08 8.12 5.16
N PHE A 50 2.64 7.31 6.13
CA PHE A 50 2.98 5.90 6.21
C PHE A 50 2.19 5.15 5.14
N GLN A 51 2.89 4.62 4.13
CA GLN A 51 2.33 3.75 3.08
C GLN A 51 1.13 4.37 2.33
N PRO A 52 1.35 5.35 1.44
CA PRO A 52 0.27 6.05 0.71
C PRO A 52 -0.65 5.09 -0.06
N SER A 53 -0.12 3.95 -0.54
CA SER A 53 -0.90 2.90 -1.20
C SER A 53 -2.00 2.31 -0.31
N THR A 54 -1.74 2.15 0.99
CA THR A 54 -2.70 1.56 1.94
C THR A 54 -3.86 2.51 2.22
N CYS A 55 -3.60 3.83 2.31
CA CYS A 55 -4.64 4.83 2.46
C CYS A 55 -5.65 4.80 1.31
N ILE A 56 -5.16 4.67 0.06
CA ILE A 56 -6.04 4.60 -1.12
C ILE A 56 -6.91 3.34 -1.08
N LEU A 57 -6.34 2.20 -0.71
CA LEU A 57 -7.08 0.94 -0.59
C LEU A 57 -8.12 1.00 0.53
N HIS A 58 -7.80 1.63 1.67
CA HIS A 58 -8.76 1.84 2.74
C HIS A 58 -9.94 2.71 2.30
N ILE A 59 -9.68 3.81 1.58
CA ILE A 59 -10.75 4.67 1.05
C ILE A 59 -11.63 3.90 0.06
N ALA A 60 -11.02 3.13 -0.85
CA ALA A 60 -11.77 2.30 -1.80
C ALA A 60 -12.63 1.23 -1.12
N ALA A 61 -12.11 0.59 -0.07
CA ALA A 61 -12.84 -0.39 0.73
C ALA A 61 -14.07 0.24 1.41
N LEU A 62 -13.92 1.45 1.99
CA LEU A 62 -15.04 2.19 2.59
C LEU A 62 -16.12 2.55 1.56
N ILE A 63 -15.73 2.97 0.35
CA ILE A 63 -16.67 3.28 -0.73
C ILE A 63 -17.47 2.03 -1.12
N MET A 64 -16.80 0.89 -1.29
CA MET A 64 -17.47 -0.37 -1.63
C MET A 64 -18.42 -0.85 -0.52
N ALA A 65 -17.99 -0.75 0.74
CA ALA A 65 -18.85 -1.06 1.89
C ALA A 65 -20.11 -0.18 1.91
N ALA A 66 -19.97 1.12 1.62
CA ALA A 66 -21.10 2.04 1.52
C ALA A 66 -22.06 1.66 0.37
N ILE A 67 -21.54 1.27 -0.80
CA ILE A 67 -22.35 0.83 -1.94
C ILE A 67 -23.13 -0.46 -1.60
N MET A 68 -22.50 -1.42 -0.92
CA MET A 68 -23.19 -2.63 -0.46
C MET A 68 -24.34 -2.30 0.50
N LEU A 69 -24.11 -1.36 1.41
CA LEU A 69 -25.13 -0.90 2.37
C LEU A 69 -26.32 -0.21 1.67
N LEU A 70 -26.07 0.61 0.64
CA LEU A 70 -27.13 1.21 -0.18
C LEU A 70 -27.96 0.15 -0.93
N HIS A 71 -27.32 -0.87 -1.51
CA HIS A 71 -28.01 -1.95 -2.21
C HIS A 71 -28.92 -2.76 -1.28
N VAL A 72 -28.45 -3.07 -0.07
CA VAL A 72 -29.24 -3.78 0.95
C VAL A 72 -30.45 -2.97 1.43
N ARG A 73 -30.34 -1.63 1.52
CA ARG A 73 -31.49 -0.77 1.83
C ARG A 73 -32.50 -0.71 0.70
N SER A 74 -32.02 -0.68 -0.54
CA SER A 74 -32.86 -0.53 -1.74
C SER A 74 -33.69 -1.80 -2.03
N LYS A 75 -33.15 -3.01 -1.82
CA LYS A 75 -33.89 -4.27 -2.01
C LYS A 75 -34.44 -4.83 -0.70
N TYR A 76 -35.77 -4.99 -0.61
CA TYR A 76 -36.51 -5.40 0.61
C TYR A 76 -36.68 -6.92 0.79
N THR A 77 -36.01 -7.75 -0.01
CA THR A 77 -36.18 -9.22 0.01
C THR A 77 -35.00 -9.99 0.62
N ALA A 78 -33.98 -9.29 1.13
CA ALA A 78 -32.79 -9.93 1.68
C ALA A 78 -33.06 -10.45 3.11
N VAL A 79 -33.05 -11.76 3.28
CA VAL A 79 -32.97 -12.41 4.60
C VAL A 79 -31.65 -11.98 5.26
N GLY A 80 -31.70 -11.47 6.50
CA GLY A 80 -30.49 -10.99 7.19
C GLY A 80 -30.14 -9.50 7.00
N ARG A 81 -31.04 -8.67 6.45
CA ARG A 81 -30.84 -7.21 6.25
C ARG A 81 -30.28 -6.48 7.48
N LYS A 82 -30.72 -6.87 8.68
CA LYS A 82 -30.38 -6.20 9.95
C LYS A 82 -28.96 -6.55 10.39
N GLU A 83 -28.58 -7.82 10.20
CA GLU A 83 -27.28 -8.37 10.58
C GLU A 83 -26.16 -7.83 9.68
N ILE A 84 -26.38 -7.80 8.37
CA ILE A 84 -25.39 -7.27 7.43
C ILE A 84 -25.19 -5.74 7.62
N MET A 85 -26.27 -5.01 7.95
CA MET A 85 -26.22 -3.59 8.28
C MET A 85 -25.37 -3.34 9.53
N LEU A 86 -25.58 -4.14 10.58
CA LEU A 86 -24.83 -4.04 11.82
C LEU A 86 -23.35 -4.35 11.60
N PHE A 87 -23.03 -5.38 10.80
CA PHE A 87 -21.67 -5.74 10.43
C PHE A 87 -20.95 -4.60 9.71
N PHE A 88 -21.56 -4.01 8.67
CA PHE A 88 -20.95 -2.88 7.96
C PHE A 88 -20.83 -1.62 8.82
N TYR A 89 -21.75 -1.39 9.76
CA TYR A 89 -21.64 -0.29 10.72
C TYR A 89 -20.47 -0.46 11.69
N MET A 90 -20.28 -1.67 12.24
CA MET A 90 -19.11 -1.99 13.08
C MET A 90 -17.80 -1.99 12.30
N TYR A 91 -17.81 -2.26 10.99
CA TYR A 91 -16.60 -2.18 10.16
C TYR A 91 -16.18 -0.74 9.87
N MET A 92 -17.13 0.20 9.85
CA MET A 92 -16.88 1.61 9.53
C MET A 92 -16.55 2.48 10.76
N TRP A 93 -16.85 1.99 11.97
CA TRP A 93 -16.59 2.64 13.27
C TRP A 93 -15.48 1.91 14.03
#